data_AF-A0A133Y945-F1
#
_entry.id   AF-A0A133Y945-F1
#
_cell.length_a   1.000
_cell.length_b   1.000
_cell.length_c   1.000
_cell.angle_alpha   90.00
_cell.angle_beta   90.00
_cell.angle_gamma   90.00
#
_symmetry.space_group_name_H-M   'P 1'
#
loop_
_entity.id
_entity.type
_entity.pdbx_description
1 polymer ?
#
loop_
_entity_poly.entity_id
_entity_poly.type
_entity_poly.pdbx_seq_one_letter_code
_entity_poly.pdbx_strand_id
1 'polypeptide(L)'
;MKTFDGFTHLLTMLYAVIMRFDSLREIEAAMTAEVRKLQHIGIDKVPKPSTLSDANARRSDRFFEDVYQLLSKTKCNKRVPP
;
A
#
# COMPACT_ATOMS: atom_id res chain seq x y z
N MET A 1 4.10 -10.99 13.35
CA MET A 1 3.52 -9.83 12.67
C MET A 1 2.33 -9.39 13.52
N LYS A 2 2.30 -8.15 14.04
CA LYS A 2 1.01 -7.44 14.01
C LYS A 2 0.67 -7.41 12.51
N THR A 3 -0.47 -7.98 12.17
CA THR A 3 -0.86 -8.47 10.85
C THR A 3 -0.54 -7.50 9.71
N PHE A 4 -0.28 -7.99 8.49
CA PHE A 4 -0.16 -7.16 7.29
C PHE A 4 -1.48 -6.41 7.06
N ASP A 5 -1.57 -5.23 7.65
CA ASP A 5 -2.80 -4.45 7.78
C ASP A 5 -3.12 -3.70 6.48
N GLY A 6 -4.27 -3.01 6.47
CA GLY A 6 -4.74 -2.31 5.28
C GLY A 6 -3.81 -1.17 4.86
N PHE A 7 -3.15 -0.52 5.83
CA PHE A 7 -2.20 0.57 5.58
C PHE A 7 -0.93 0.06 4.91
N THR A 8 -0.31 -0.98 5.47
CA THR A 8 0.90 -1.61 4.90
C THR A 8 0.61 -2.18 3.51
N HIS A 9 -0.57 -2.75 3.31
CA HIS A 9 -1.01 -3.26 2.00
C HIS A 9 -1.19 -2.16 0.97
N LEU A 10 -1.87 -1.06 1.33
CA LEU A 10 -2.03 0.11 0.46
C LEU A 10 -0.67 0.66 0.02
N LEU A 11 0.25 0.86 0.97
CA LEU A 11 1.57 1.42 0.68
C LEU A 11 2.40 0.50 -0.23
N THR A 12 2.28 -0.82 -0.03
CA THR A 12 2.94 -1.82 -0.88
C THR A 12 2.39 -1.79 -2.31
N MET A 13 1.07 -1.70 -2.49
CA MET A 13 0.46 -1.62 -3.82
C MET A 13 0.81 -0.30 -4.54
N LEU A 14 0.82 0.82 -3.81
CA LEU A 14 1.22 2.11 -4.37
C LEU A 14 2.69 2.09 -4.82
N TYR A 15 3.57 1.52 -4.01
CA TYR A 15 4.98 1.34 -4.38
C TYR A 15 5.12 0.51 -5.66
N ALA A 16 4.38 -0.60 -5.78
CA ALA A 16 4.38 -1.43 -6.97
C ALA A 16 3.92 -0.67 -8.23
N VAL A 17 2.87 0.15 -8.12
CA VAL A 17 2.34 0.96 -9.24
C VAL A 17 3.33 2.04 -9.67
N ILE A 18 3.93 2.77 -8.71
CA ILE A 18 4.89 3.85 -9.01
C ILE A 18 6.15 3.29 -9.66
N MET A 19 6.63 2.14 -9.17
CA MET A 19 7.85 1.49 -9.68
C MET A 19 7.59 0.59 -10.90
N ARG A 20 6.32 0.36 -11.27
CA ARG A 20 5.88 -0.50 -12.38
C ARG A 20 6.35 -1.95 -12.24
N PHE A 21 6.12 -2.54 -11.07
CA PHE A 21 6.36 -3.97 -10.86
C PHE A 21 5.15 -4.79 -11.29
N ASP A 22 5.39 -5.86 -12.05
CA ASP A 22 4.35 -6.74 -12.58
C ASP A 22 4.22 -8.05 -11.78
N SER A 23 5.14 -8.33 -10.85
CA SER A 23 5.12 -9.54 -10.03
C SER A 23 5.34 -9.32 -8.53
N LEU A 24 4.74 -10.19 -7.71
CA LEU A 24 4.94 -10.17 -6.26
C LEU A 24 6.40 -10.38 -5.84
N ARG A 25 7.17 -11.10 -6.67
CA ARG A 25 8.60 -11.34 -6.44
C ARG A 25 9.43 -10.08 -6.69
N GLU A 26 9.11 -9.31 -7.72
CA GLU A 26 9.77 -8.02 -7.96
C GLU A 26 9.48 -7.04 -6.83
N ILE A 27 8.23 -7.00 -6.35
CA ILE A 27 7.84 -6.18 -5.19
C ILE A 27 8.66 -6.56 -3.96
N GLU A 28 8.71 -7.85 -3.61
CA GLU A 28 9.52 -8.33 -2.48
C GLU A 28 11.00 -7.96 -2.63
N ALA A 29 11.59 -8.22 -3.80
CA ALA A 29 13.01 -7.97 -4.06
C ALA A 29 13.35 -6.48 -3.92
N ALA A 30 12.54 -5.60 -4.51
CA ALA A 30 12.72 -4.16 -4.43
C ALA A 30 12.53 -3.62 -3.01
N MET A 31 11.47 -4.07 -2.31
CA MET A 31 11.25 -3.69 -0.92
C MET A 31 12.36 -4.18 0.02
N THR A 32 12.95 -5.33 -0.27
CA THR A 32 14.11 -5.87 0.48
C THR A 32 15.35 -5.02 0.26
N ALA A 33 15.63 -4.63 -0.99
CA ALA A 33 16.73 -3.73 -1.30
C ALA A 33 16.58 -2.36 -0.63
N GLU A 34 15.35 -1.87 -0.52
CA GLU A 34 15.04 -0.52 -0.04
C GLU A 34 14.44 -0.47 1.37
N VAL A 35 14.53 -1.57 2.14
CA VAL A 35 13.84 -1.70 3.44
C VAL A 35 14.19 -0.56 4.40
N ARG A 36 15.45 -0.11 4.42
CA ARG A 36 15.89 1.02 5.27
C ARG A 36 15.18 2.33 4.92
N LYS A 37 14.93 2.60 3.63
CA LYS A 37 14.17 3.77 3.20
C LYS A 37 12.70 3.63 3.58
N LEU A 38 12.16 2.42 3.47
CA LEU A 38 10.75 2.11 3.78
C LEU A 38 10.44 2.15 5.28
N GLN A 39 11.43 1.93 6.16
CA GLN A 39 11.25 2.11 7.61
C GLN A 39 10.85 3.54 7.98
N HIS A 40 11.35 4.55 7.26
CA HIS A 40 10.98 5.96 7.53
C HIS A 40 9.50 6.27 7.27
N ILE A 41 8.81 5.44 6.48
CA ILE A 41 7.38 5.57 6.17
C ILE A 41 6.53 4.51 6.88
N GLY A 42 7.09 3.83 7.88
CA GLY A 42 6.38 2.89 8.75
C GLY A 42 6.34 1.44 8.26
N ILE A 43 7.16 1.04 7.28
CA ILE A 43 7.31 -0.36 6.88
C ILE A 43 8.57 -0.93 7.53
N ASP A 44 8.38 -1.66 8.64
CA ASP A 44 9.50 -2.23 9.40
C ASP A 44 10.00 -3.57 8.86
N LYS A 45 9.16 -4.28 8.11
CA LYS A 45 9.45 -5.61 7.58
C LYS A 45 8.85 -5.80 6.21
N VAL A 46 9.61 -6.41 5.32
CA VAL A 46 9.15 -6.77 3.98
C VAL A 46 8.18 -7.94 4.06
N PRO A 47 6.98 -7.84 3.45
CA PRO A 47 6.07 -8.97 3.36
C PRO A 47 6.61 -10.03 2.41
N LYS A 48 6.44 -11.31 2.75
CA LYS A 48 6.75 -12.42 1.85
C LYS A 48 5.76 -12.42 0.65
N PRO A 49 6.12 -12.95 -0.52
CA PRO A 49 5.23 -13.03 -1.67
C PRO A 49 3.92 -13.79 -1.37
N SER A 50 3.98 -14.82 -0.54
CA SER A 50 2.79 -15.55 -0.08
C SER A 50 1.87 -14.70 0.79
N THR A 51 2.43 -13.83 1.64
CA THR A 51 1.66 -12.85 2.43
C THR A 51 1.01 -11.80 1.56
N LEU A 52 1.70 -11.33 0.51
CA LEU A 52 1.13 -10.41 -0.48
C LEU A 52 -0.01 -11.05 -1.25
N SER A 53 0.18 -12.29 -1.72
CA SER A 53 -0.85 -13.05 -2.44
C SER A 53 -2.11 -13.23 -1.59
N ASP A 54 -1.94 -13.67 -0.34
CA ASP A 54 -3.03 -13.84 0.62
C ASP A 54 -3.72 -12.50 0.97
N ALA A 55 -2.97 -11.40 1.06
CA ALA A 55 -3.55 -10.07 1.25
C ALA A 55 -4.37 -9.59 0.04
N ASN A 56 -3.87 -9.81 -1.18
CA ASN A 56 -4.60 -9.50 -2.42
C ASN A 56 -5.88 -10.31 -2.54
N ALA A 57 -5.89 -11.58 -2.10
CA ALA A 57 -7.09 -12.40 -2.08
C ALA A 57 -8.12 -11.92 -1.05
N ARG A 58 -7.67 -11.41 0.11
CA ARG A 58 -8.57 -10.95 1.19
C ARG A 58 -9.10 -9.53 1.03
N ARG A 59 -8.38 -8.63 0.36
CA ARG A 59 -8.80 -7.23 0.14
C ARG A 59 -8.96 -6.98 -1.33
N SER A 60 -10.20 -6.80 -1.77
CA SER A 60 -10.50 -6.40 -3.14
C SER A 60 -9.92 -5.01 -3.44
N ASP A 61 -9.54 -4.80 -4.69
CA ASP A 61 -9.23 -3.50 -5.29
C ASP A 61 -10.25 -2.41 -4.93
N ARG A 62 -11.53 -2.76 -4.87
CA ARG A 62 -12.62 -1.86 -4.44
C ARG A 62 -12.40 -1.22 -3.06
N PHE A 63 -11.73 -1.89 -2.13
CA PHE A 63 -11.40 -1.31 -0.83
C PHE A 63 -10.50 -0.08 -0.99
N PHE A 64 -9.51 -0.15 -1.88
CA PHE A 64 -8.60 0.96 -2.15
C PHE A 64 -9.28 2.08 -2.93
N GLU A 65 -10.18 1.73 -3.85
CA GLU A 65 -11.04 2.70 -4.54
C GLU A 65 -11.89 3.49 -3.53
N ASP A 66 -12.57 2.81 -2.61
CA ASP A 66 -13.42 3.44 -1.60
C ASP A 66 -12.61 4.37 -0.69
N VAL A 67 -11.40 3.96 -0.29
CA VAL A 67 -10.46 4.81 0.48
C VAL A 67 -10.10 6.07 -0.31
N TYR A 68 -9.78 5.93 -1.61
CA TYR A 68 -9.45 7.07 -2.46
C TYR A 68 -10.64 8.03 -2.62
N GLN A 69 -11.83 7.50 -2.89
CA GLN A 69 -13.05 8.30 -3.03
C GLN A 69 -13.42 9.02 -1.72
N LEU A 70 -13.23 8.38 -0.57
CA LEU A 70 -13.45 9.00 0.73
C LEU A 70 -12.51 10.19 0.95
N LEU A 71 -11.21 10.02 0.67
CA LEU A 71 -10.21 11.06 0.82
C LEU A 71 -10.45 12.24 -0.13
N SER A 72 -10.85 11.99 -1.38
CA SER A 72 -11.15 13.04 -2.35
C SER A 72 -12.38 13.85 -1.97
N LYS A 73 -13.47 13.20 -1.54
CA LYS A 73 -14.69 13.88 -1.05
C LYS A 73 -14.43 14.71 0.21
N THR A 74 -13.58 14.23 1.11
CA THR A 74 -13.21 14.95 2.34
C THR A 74 -12.44 16.25 2.02
N LYS A 75 -11.60 16.25 0.97
CA LYS A 75 -10.89 17.46 0.51
C LYS A 75 -11.86 18.51 -0.06
N CYS A 76 -12.94 18.10 -0.71
CA CYS A 76 -13.96 19.01 -1.24
C CYS A 76 -14.80 19.70 -0.14
N ASN A 77 -14.82 19.17 1.09
CA ASN A 77 -15.50 19.80 2.24
C ASN A 77 -14.65 20.86 2.96
N LYS A 78 -13.42 21.12 2.50
CA LYS A 78 -12.57 22.23 2.97
C LYS A 78 -12.56 23.42 2.01
N ARG A 79 -13.68 23.71 1.33
CA ARG A 79 -13.87 25.03 0.73
C ARG A 79 -13.89 26.05 1.88
N VAL A 80 -12.72 26.62 2.16
CA VAL A 80 -12.54 27.76 3.05
C VAL A 80 -13.41 28.88 2.46
N PRO A 81 -14.45 29.36 3.17
CA PRO A 81 -15.21 30.52 2.72
C PRO A 81 -14.28 31.75 2.68
N PRO A 82 -14.58 32.75 1.83
CA PRO A 82 -13.69 33.86 1.52
C PRO A 82 -13.23 34.65 2.75
#